data_AF-A0A973F623-F1
#
_entry.id   AF-A0A973F623-F1
#
_cell.length_a   1.000
_cell.length_b   1.000
_cell.length_c   1.000
_cell.angle_alpha   90.00
_cell.angle_beta   90.00
_cell.angle_gamma   90.00
#
_symmetry.space_group_name_H-M   'P 1'
#
loop_
_entity.id
_entity.type
_entity.pdbx_description
1 polymer ?
#
loop_
_entity_poly.entity_id
_entity_poly.type
_entity_poly.pdbx_seq_one_letter_code
_entity_poly.pdbx_strand_id
1 'polypeptide(L)'
;MRTFFLTLTIFVISLLFYGLTMKGSMGNYKTVAEFQKFTAATRPFESSHERATFSQTVAMLSLHRFDLPKDYADFSAPDVGYLKGKFYSYFPPGISYLIMPLYILGTSLNINMLLAYATIPLCTALSLIFLFLIARHTLRLPLWTSLASVMIFGFATTSWSYAITIYQHSITTLLLLLTFYMVWRYK
;
A
#
# COMPACT_ATOMS: atom_id res chain seq x y z
N MET A 1 2.70 -20.08 -22.55
CA MET A 1 2.24 -18.81 -23.17
C MET A 1 0.91 -18.33 -22.61
N ARG A 2 -0.19 -19.11 -22.65
CA ARG A 2 -1.52 -18.67 -22.16
C ARG A 2 -1.53 -18.13 -20.71
N THR A 3 -0.89 -18.82 -19.77
CA THR A 3 -0.82 -18.37 -18.35
C THR A 3 -0.13 -17.01 -18.22
N PHE A 4 0.97 -16.79 -18.94
CA PHE A 4 1.72 -15.54 -18.89
C PHE A 4 0.87 -14.35 -19.35
N PHE A 5 0.15 -14.50 -20.47
CA PHE A 5 -0.76 -13.47 -20.95
C PHE A 5 -1.87 -13.20 -19.93
N LEU A 6 -2.45 -14.23 -19.32
CA LEU A 6 -3.48 -14.05 -18.29
C LEU A 6 -2.95 -13.33 -17.04
N THR A 7 -1.75 -13.67 -16.57
CA THR A 7 -1.14 -12.97 -15.43
C THR A 7 -0.85 -11.50 -15.75
N LEU A 8 -0.39 -11.22 -16.97
CA LEU A 8 -0.19 -9.84 -17.43
C LEU A 8 -1.50 -9.08 -17.51
N THR A 9 -2.56 -9.71 -18.05
CA THR A 9 -3.90 -9.12 -18.13
C THR A 9 -4.45 -8.82 -16.74
N ILE A 10 -4.35 -9.76 -15.79
CA ILE A 10 -4.76 -9.54 -14.39
C ILE A 10 -4.01 -8.32 -13.83
N PHE A 11 -2.68 -8.29 -13.97
CA PHE A 11 -1.86 -7.20 -13.45
C PHE A 11 -2.27 -5.84 -14.01
N VAL A 12 -2.35 -5.72 -15.35
CA VAL A 12 -2.67 -4.45 -16.02
C VAL A 12 -4.08 -3.98 -15.68
N ILE A 13 -5.06 -4.88 -15.70
CA ILE A 13 -6.45 -4.54 -15.37
C ILE A 13 -6.55 -4.10 -13.91
N SER A 14 -5.93 -4.83 -12.98
CA SER A 14 -5.94 -4.46 -11.56
C SER A 14 -5.29 -3.10 -11.32
N LEU A 15 -4.13 -2.82 -11.94
CA LEU A 15 -3.49 -1.51 -11.84
C LEU A 15 -4.34 -0.39 -12.42
N LEU A 16 -5.02 -0.63 -13.54
CA LEU A 16 -5.93 0.35 -14.13
C LEU A 16 -7.07 0.68 -13.16
N PHE A 17 -7.79 -0.33 -12.65
CA PHE A 17 -8.94 -0.12 -11.77
C PHE A 17 -8.57 0.48 -10.41
N TYR A 18 -7.50 0.00 -9.78
CA TYR A 18 -7.04 0.57 -8.52
C TYR A 18 -6.45 1.97 -8.73
N GLY A 19 -5.74 2.21 -9.84
CA GLY A 19 -5.21 3.52 -10.19
C GLY A 19 -6.31 4.58 -10.35
N LEU A 20 -7.45 4.23 -10.94
CA LEU A 20 -8.60 5.12 -11.10
C LEU A 20 -9.26 5.53 -9.77
N THR A 21 -9.03 4.78 -8.70
CA THR A 21 -9.66 5.02 -7.37
C THR A 21 -8.64 5.35 -6.27
N MET A 22 -7.37 5.50 -6.65
CA MET A 22 -6.29 5.78 -5.72
C MET A 22 -6.45 7.19 -5.12
N LYS A 23 -6.30 7.32 -3.79
CA LYS A 23 -6.56 8.57 -3.09
C LYS A 23 -5.50 9.66 -3.34
N GLY A 24 -4.25 9.29 -3.65
CA GLY A 24 -3.10 10.21 -3.69
C GLY A 24 -3.29 11.46 -4.58
N SER A 25 -2.54 12.52 -4.30
CA SER A 25 -2.61 13.80 -5.02
C SER A 25 -1.29 14.15 -5.71
N MET A 26 -1.38 14.86 -6.83
CA MET A 26 -0.24 15.41 -7.55
C MET A 26 0.39 16.56 -6.76
N GLY A 27 1.70 16.75 -6.88
CA GLY A 27 2.47 17.71 -6.10
C GLY A 27 3.55 17.06 -5.24
N ASN A 28 4.39 17.90 -4.64
CA ASN A 28 5.45 17.49 -3.74
C ASN A 28 5.20 18.06 -2.35
N TYR A 29 4.57 17.26 -1.51
CA TYR A 29 4.17 17.65 -0.16
C TYR A 29 5.21 17.18 0.86
N LYS A 30 5.71 18.08 1.71
CA LYS A 30 6.80 17.80 2.66
C LYS A 30 6.48 18.18 4.10
N THR A 31 5.51 19.06 4.31
CA THR A 31 5.18 19.62 5.63
C THR A 31 3.78 19.23 6.08
N VAL A 32 3.56 19.18 7.40
CA VAL A 32 2.24 18.87 7.99
C VAL A 32 1.16 19.86 7.53
N ALA A 33 1.50 21.14 7.40
CA ALA A 33 0.57 22.17 6.92
C ALA A 33 0.04 21.89 5.50
N GLU A 34 0.84 21.22 4.67
CA GLU A 34 0.42 20.77 3.34
C GLU A 34 -0.45 19.52 3.42
N PHE A 35 -0.08 18.55 4.26
CA PHE A 35 -0.81 17.29 4.42
C PHE A 35 -2.21 17.47 5.03
N GLN A 36 -2.36 18.44 5.95
CA GLN A 36 -3.62 18.71 6.67
C GLN A 36 -4.79 18.99 5.71
N LYS A 37 -4.51 19.53 4.52
CA LYS A 37 -5.53 19.85 3.50
C LYS A 37 -6.23 18.61 2.92
N PHE A 38 -5.66 17.43 3.16
CA PHE A 38 -6.17 16.18 2.63
C PHE A 38 -6.98 15.38 3.65
N THR A 39 -6.99 15.68 4.95
CA THR A 39 -7.60 14.82 5.98
C THR A 39 -9.14 14.74 5.99
N ALA A 40 -9.81 15.33 4.99
CA ALA A 40 -11.26 15.25 4.87
C ALA A 40 -11.69 13.82 4.47
N ALA A 41 -12.99 13.51 4.66
CA ALA A 41 -13.56 12.25 4.21
C ALA A 41 -13.28 12.02 2.71
N THR A 42 -13.04 10.75 2.35
CA THR A 42 -12.72 10.27 0.99
C THR A 42 -11.43 10.78 0.35
N ARG A 43 -10.64 11.59 1.04
CA ARG A 43 -9.34 12.10 0.57
C ARG A 43 -8.17 11.30 1.17
N PRO A 44 -6.92 11.49 0.70
CA PRO A 44 -5.73 10.98 1.37
C PRO A 44 -5.74 11.33 2.85
N PHE A 45 -5.16 10.50 3.71
CA PHE A 45 -5.02 10.86 5.13
C PHE A 45 -6.34 11.05 5.90
N GLU A 46 -7.46 10.59 5.33
CA GLU A 46 -8.75 10.49 6.04
C GLU A 46 -8.58 9.74 7.36
N SER A 47 -7.80 8.66 7.34
CA SER A 47 -7.55 7.84 8.51
C SER A 47 -6.19 8.13 9.18
N SER A 48 -6.13 7.95 10.49
CA SER A 48 -4.91 8.16 11.28
C SER A 48 -3.79 7.17 10.97
N HIS A 49 -4.12 5.95 10.55
CA HIS A 49 -3.12 4.95 10.18
C HIS A 49 -2.36 5.33 8.91
N GLU A 50 -3.03 5.97 7.94
CA GLU A 50 -2.37 6.56 6.77
C GLU A 50 -1.46 7.73 7.20
N ARG A 51 -1.97 8.61 8.08
CA ARG A 51 -1.25 9.79 8.57
C ARG A 51 0.01 9.42 9.33
N ALA A 52 -0.07 8.48 10.26
CA ALA A 52 1.05 8.03 11.07
C ALA A 52 2.16 7.40 10.22
N THR A 53 1.79 6.51 9.30
CA THR A 53 2.73 5.85 8.38
C THR A 53 3.43 6.86 7.47
N PHE A 54 2.65 7.76 6.87
CA PHE A 54 3.21 8.77 5.96
C PHE A 54 4.09 9.78 6.71
N SER A 55 3.67 10.23 7.89
CA SER A 55 4.46 11.13 8.74
C SER A 55 5.77 10.52 9.16
N GLN A 56 5.76 9.24 9.55
CA GLN A 56 6.98 8.53 9.88
C GLN A 56 7.92 8.42 8.67
N THR A 57 7.38 8.18 7.47
CA THR A 57 8.16 8.17 6.22
C THR A 57 8.84 9.53 5.98
N VAL A 58 8.09 10.62 6.09
CA VAL A 58 8.60 11.98 5.90
C VAL A 58 9.59 12.37 6.99
N ALA A 59 9.34 12.01 8.26
CA ALA A 59 10.27 12.26 9.36
C ALA A 59 11.60 11.53 9.16
N MET A 60 11.56 10.27 8.72
CA MET A 60 12.78 9.50 8.42
C MET A 60 13.57 10.10 7.25
N LEU A 61 12.89 10.52 6.18
CA LEU A 61 13.55 11.03 4.97
C LEU A 61 14.01 12.49 5.09
N SER A 62 13.13 13.37 5.52
CA SER A 62 13.37 14.82 5.49
C SER A 62 14.02 15.31 6.77
N LEU A 63 13.67 14.70 7.91
CA LEU A 63 14.13 15.16 9.22
C LEU A 63 15.23 14.27 9.80
N HIS A 64 15.53 13.13 9.16
CA HIS A 64 16.51 12.14 9.62
C HIS A 64 16.26 11.65 11.05
N ARG A 65 14.98 11.48 11.41
CA ARG A 65 14.53 11.09 12.75
C ARG A 65 13.51 9.98 12.70
N PHE A 66 13.56 9.10 13.71
CA PHE A 66 12.57 8.05 13.89
C PHE A 66 11.40 8.48 14.78
N ASP A 67 11.66 9.39 15.73
CA ASP A 67 10.61 10.06 16.50
C ASP A 67 9.91 11.13 15.66
N LEU A 68 8.61 11.33 15.94
CA LEU A 68 7.79 12.34 15.32
C LEU A 68 7.96 13.67 16.09
N PRO A 69 8.30 14.77 15.41
CA PRO A 69 8.13 16.11 15.98
C PRO A 69 6.64 16.36 16.29
N LYS A 70 6.38 17.33 17.16
CA LYS A 70 5.03 17.56 17.71
C LYS A 70 3.96 17.76 16.63
N ASP A 71 4.23 18.53 15.59
CA ASP A 71 3.31 18.75 14.47
C ASP A 71 3.00 17.45 13.70
N TYR A 72 4.01 16.61 13.44
CA TYR A 72 3.81 15.30 12.81
C TYR A 72 3.04 14.33 13.72
N ALA A 73 3.29 14.40 15.04
CA ALA A 73 2.57 13.63 16.04
C ALA A 73 1.09 14.05 16.12
N ASP A 74 0.82 15.36 16.17
CA ASP A 74 -0.54 15.92 16.20
C ASP A 74 -1.32 15.52 14.93
N PHE A 75 -0.67 15.55 13.76
CA PHE A 75 -1.27 15.07 12.52
C PHE A 75 -1.49 13.56 12.51
N SER A 76 -0.60 12.78 13.12
CA SER A 76 -0.70 11.32 13.19
C SER A 76 -1.68 10.81 14.24
N ALA A 77 -2.20 11.68 15.11
CA ALA A 77 -3.15 11.31 16.16
C ALA A 77 -4.44 10.67 15.59
N PRO A 78 -5.04 9.72 16.33
CA PRO A 78 -4.65 9.24 17.66
C PRO A 78 -3.57 8.13 17.67
N ASP A 79 -3.02 7.73 16.52
CA ASP A 79 -2.12 6.58 16.40
C ASP A 79 -0.66 6.89 16.78
N VAL A 80 -0.48 7.54 17.92
CA VAL A 80 0.81 8.03 18.42
C VAL A 80 0.98 7.70 19.90
N GLY A 81 2.15 7.16 20.25
CA GLY A 81 2.62 6.98 21.61
C GLY A 81 3.61 8.06 22.04
N TYR A 82 3.68 8.33 23.33
CA TYR A 82 4.66 9.22 23.94
C TYR A 82 5.61 8.46 24.86
N LEU A 83 6.91 8.65 24.66
CA LEU A 83 7.95 8.03 25.46
C LEU A 83 9.10 9.00 25.67
N LYS A 84 9.39 9.35 26.94
CA LYS A 84 10.55 10.17 27.35
C LYS A 84 10.72 11.47 26.55
N GLY A 85 9.66 12.26 26.39
CA GLY A 85 9.75 13.54 25.67
C GLY A 85 9.60 13.44 24.15
N LYS A 86 9.42 12.24 23.60
CA LYS A 86 9.34 12.00 22.15
C LYS A 86 8.05 11.30 21.77
N PHE A 87 7.58 11.56 20.55
CA PHE A 87 6.39 10.92 19.99
C PHE A 87 6.79 9.85 18.97
N TYR A 88 6.02 8.77 18.89
CA TYR A 88 6.28 7.65 18.00
C TYR A 88 4.96 7.14 17.41
N SER A 89 4.97 6.72 16.16
CA SER A 89 3.84 5.99 15.57
C SER A 89 3.63 4.67 16.33
N TYR A 90 2.37 4.30 16.60
CA TYR A 90 2.05 2.94 17.09
C TYR A 90 2.25 1.86 16.02
N PHE A 91 2.27 2.26 14.75
CA PHE A 91 2.49 1.32 13.66
C PHE A 91 3.98 0.97 13.51
N PRO A 92 4.29 -0.32 13.28
CA PRO A 92 5.63 -0.72 12.89
C PRO A 92 6.07 0.02 11.60
N PRO A 93 7.36 0.36 11.48
CA PRO A 93 7.85 1.18 10.36
C PRO A 93 7.88 0.46 9.01
N GLY A 94 7.46 -0.82 8.95
CA GLY A 94 7.53 -1.63 7.73
C GLY A 94 6.81 -1.00 6.54
N ILE A 95 5.61 -0.46 6.74
CA ILE A 95 4.87 0.22 5.66
C ILE A 95 5.56 1.53 5.28
N SER A 96 6.06 2.28 6.27
CA SER A 96 6.82 3.52 6.05
C SER A 96 8.06 3.28 5.18
N TYR A 97 8.78 2.18 5.40
CA TYR A 97 9.90 1.77 4.53
C TYR A 97 9.45 1.33 3.14
N LEU A 98 8.33 0.64 3.02
CA LEU A 98 7.85 0.12 1.73
C LEU A 98 7.34 1.22 0.79
N ILE A 99 6.71 2.27 1.33
CA ILE A 99 6.27 3.40 0.50
C ILE A 99 7.40 4.38 0.17
N MET A 100 8.52 4.30 0.89
CA MET A 100 9.66 5.22 0.79
C MET A 100 10.28 5.31 -0.61
N PRO A 101 10.57 4.21 -1.34
CA PRO A 101 11.23 4.29 -2.66
C PRO A 101 10.37 5.03 -3.68
N LEU A 102 9.06 4.77 -3.69
CA LEU A 102 8.13 5.45 -4.59
C LEU A 102 7.87 6.90 -4.16
N TYR A 103 7.89 7.20 -2.87
CA TYR A 103 7.89 8.59 -2.39
C TYR A 103 9.12 9.37 -2.88
N ILE A 104 10.32 8.79 -2.79
CA ILE A 104 11.57 9.40 -3.26
C ILE A 104 11.50 9.63 -4.77
N LEU A 105 11.13 8.60 -5.53
CA LEU A 105 10.95 8.72 -6.98
C LEU A 105 9.92 9.81 -7.31
N GLY A 106 8.79 9.84 -6.61
CA GLY A 106 7.75 10.83 -6.84
C GLY A 106 8.19 12.23 -6.47
N THR A 107 9.11 12.39 -5.53
CA THR A 107 9.71 13.69 -5.18
C THR A 107 10.49 14.26 -6.37
N SER A 108 11.23 13.44 -7.12
CA SER A 108 11.91 13.90 -8.36
C SER A 108 10.96 14.24 -9.51
N LEU A 109 9.73 13.72 -9.48
CA LEU A 109 8.70 13.91 -10.51
C LEU A 109 7.59 14.89 -10.09
N ASN A 110 7.71 15.52 -8.91
CA ASN A 110 6.69 16.40 -8.32
C ASN A 110 5.31 15.73 -8.10
N ILE A 111 5.30 14.44 -7.75
CA ILE A 111 4.11 13.60 -7.49
C ILE A 111 4.35 12.62 -6.32
N ASN A 112 4.97 13.08 -5.24
CA ASN A 112 5.49 12.23 -4.16
C ASN A 112 4.40 11.43 -3.42
N MET A 113 3.30 12.08 -3.06
CA MET A 113 2.19 11.45 -2.36
C MET A 113 1.48 10.44 -3.27
N LEU A 114 1.26 10.80 -4.53
CA LEU A 114 0.65 9.90 -5.51
C LEU A 114 1.44 8.61 -5.66
N LEU A 115 2.77 8.68 -5.84
CA LEU A 115 3.60 7.48 -5.95
C LEU A 115 3.72 6.72 -4.64
N ALA A 116 3.76 7.39 -3.48
CA ALA A 116 3.72 6.70 -2.20
C ALA A 116 2.45 5.83 -2.06
N TYR A 117 1.28 6.38 -2.41
CA TYR A 117 0.03 5.62 -2.45
C TYR A 117 0.06 4.48 -3.47
N ALA A 118 0.71 4.66 -4.63
CA ALA A 118 0.79 3.64 -5.69
C ALA A 118 1.48 2.33 -5.24
N THR A 119 2.28 2.38 -4.18
CA THR A 119 2.86 1.18 -3.54
C THR A 119 1.79 0.14 -3.20
N ILE A 120 0.64 0.57 -2.67
CA ILE A 120 -0.38 -0.35 -2.15
C ILE A 120 -1.14 -1.06 -3.28
N PRO A 121 -1.66 -0.36 -4.31
CA PRO A 121 -2.21 -1.01 -5.50
C PRO A 121 -1.25 -1.96 -6.19
N LEU A 122 0.05 -1.63 -6.25
CA LEU A 122 1.08 -2.52 -6.81
C LEU A 122 1.16 -3.83 -6.02
N CYS A 123 1.21 -3.75 -4.69
CA CYS A 123 1.20 -4.93 -3.83
C CYS A 123 -0.09 -5.75 -3.97
N THR A 124 -1.25 -5.10 -4.06
CA THR A 124 -2.53 -5.79 -4.28
C THR A 124 -2.57 -6.48 -5.65
N ALA A 125 -2.16 -5.80 -6.73
CA ALA A 125 -2.12 -6.39 -8.06
C ALA A 125 -1.18 -7.61 -8.13
N LEU A 126 -0.02 -7.55 -7.48
CA LEU A 126 0.86 -8.71 -7.34
C LEU A 126 0.21 -9.84 -6.52
N SER A 127 -0.54 -9.50 -5.46
CA SER A 127 -1.30 -10.49 -4.67
C SER A 127 -2.30 -11.25 -5.54
N LEU A 128 -2.99 -10.55 -6.46
CA LEU A 128 -3.91 -11.17 -7.41
C LEU A 128 -3.22 -12.13 -8.39
N ILE A 129 -2.00 -11.81 -8.82
CA ILE A 129 -1.17 -12.74 -9.60
C ILE A 129 -0.86 -14.00 -8.80
N PHE A 130 -0.38 -13.86 -7.56
CA PHE A 130 -0.05 -15.03 -6.74
C PHE A 130 -1.28 -15.87 -6.40
N LEU A 131 -2.42 -15.24 -6.14
CA LEU A 131 -3.68 -15.94 -5.93
C LEU A 131 -4.06 -16.77 -7.17
N PHE A 132 -3.95 -16.19 -8.37
CA PHE A 132 -4.16 -16.90 -9.63
C PHE A 132 -3.20 -18.09 -9.79
N LEU A 133 -1.90 -17.87 -9.56
CA LEU A 133 -0.86 -18.89 -9.71
C LEU A 133 -1.05 -20.03 -8.72
N ILE A 134 -1.42 -19.73 -7.47
CA ILE A 134 -1.75 -20.73 -6.46
C ILE A 134 -2.97 -21.55 -6.90
N ALA A 135 -4.08 -20.89 -7.26
CA ALA A 135 -5.28 -21.58 -7.72
C ALA A 135 -5.00 -22.48 -8.94
N ARG A 136 -4.23 -21.97 -9.92
CA ARG A 136 -3.99 -22.66 -11.19
C ARG A 136 -2.94 -23.77 -11.09
N HIS A 137 -1.83 -23.52 -10.41
CA HIS A 137 -0.65 -24.40 -10.45
C HIS A 137 -0.45 -25.20 -9.17
N THR A 138 -0.82 -24.66 -8.02
CA THR A 138 -0.67 -25.35 -6.73
C THR A 138 -1.89 -26.22 -6.44
N LEU A 139 -3.08 -25.62 -6.47
CA LEU A 139 -4.35 -26.31 -6.21
C LEU A 139 -4.93 -27.01 -7.45
N ARG A 140 -4.37 -26.74 -8.64
CA ARG A 140 -4.76 -27.34 -9.93
C ARG A 140 -6.24 -27.14 -10.27
N LEU A 141 -6.84 -26.03 -9.84
CA LEU A 141 -8.22 -25.68 -10.13
C LEU A 141 -8.42 -25.38 -11.63
N PRO A 142 -9.64 -25.59 -12.18
CA PRO A 142 -9.91 -25.21 -13.55
C PRO A 142 -9.78 -23.69 -13.74
N LEU A 143 -9.53 -23.28 -14.99
CA LEU A 143 -9.19 -21.89 -15.32
C LEU A 143 -10.26 -20.90 -14.84
N TRP A 144 -11.53 -21.21 -15.06
CA TRP A 144 -12.64 -20.33 -14.70
C TRP A 144 -12.70 -20.10 -13.19
N THR A 145 -12.48 -21.13 -12.37
CA THR A 145 -12.45 -21.01 -10.90
C THR A 145 -11.24 -20.20 -10.45
N SER A 146 -10.09 -20.39 -11.10
CA SER A 146 -8.88 -19.60 -10.81
C SER A 146 -9.11 -18.12 -11.08
N LEU A 147 -9.74 -17.77 -12.21
CA LEU A 147 -10.10 -16.38 -12.53
C LEU A 147 -11.18 -15.84 -11.60
N ALA A 148 -12.21 -16.64 -11.29
CA ALA A 148 -13.27 -16.24 -10.36
C ALA A 148 -12.71 -15.89 -8.97
N SER A 149 -11.74 -16.67 -8.46
CA SER A 149 -11.10 -16.38 -7.18
C SER A 149 -10.42 -15.02 -7.13
N VAL A 150 -9.72 -14.65 -8.21
CA VAL A 150 -9.05 -13.35 -8.37
C VAL A 150 -10.07 -12.22 -8.43
N MET A 151 -11.13 -12.40 -9.23
CA MET A 151 -12.16 -11.38 -9.40
C MET A 151 -12.92 -11.13 -8.10
N ILE A 152 -13.31 -12.20 -7.40
CA ILE A 152 -14.01 -12.11 -6.12
C ILE A 152 -13.12 -11.42 -5.10
N PHE A 153 -11.89 -11.90 -4.90
CA PHE A 153 -11.00 -11.33 -3.90
C PHE A 153 -10.69 -9.86 -4.20
N GLY A 154 -10.23 -9.55 -5.42
CA GLY A 154 -9.78 -8.21 -5.79
C GLY A 154 -10.89 -7.16 -5.89
N PHE A 155 -12.11 -7.57 -6.24
CA PHE A 155 -13.17 -6.63 -6.62
C PHE A 155 -14.50 -6.81 -5.89
N ALA A 156 -14.73 -7.93 -5.21
CA ALA A 156 -15.97 -8.20 -4.46
C ALA A 156 -15.74 -8.34 -2.95
N THR A 157 -14.58 -7.91 -2.44
CA THR A 157 -14.28 -7.87 -1.00
C THR A 157 -13.69 -6.53 -0.58
N THR A 158 -13.44 -6.37 0.72
CA THR A 158 -12.75 -5.22 1.30
C THR A 158 -11.30 -5.07 0.83
N SER A 159 -10.74 -6.04 0.09
CA SER A 159 -9.44 -5.90 -0.56
C SER A 159 -9.36 -4.64 -1.43
N TRP A 160 -10.45 -4.20 -2.06
CA TRP A 160 -10.43 -2.95 -2.84
C TRP A 160 -10.17 -1.75 -1.92
N SER A 161 -10.94 -1.62 -0.83
CA SER A 161 -10.78 -0.52 0.12
C SER A 161 -9.37 -0.44 0.69
N TYR A 162 -8.74 -1.60 0.93
CA TYR A 162 -7.33 -1.67 1.36
C TYR A 162 -6.33 -1.44 0.23
N ALA A 163 -6.69 -1.67 -1.03
CA ALA A 163 -5.81 -1.43 -2.17
C ALA A 163 -5.49 0.06 -2.37
N ILE A 164 -6.37 0.96 -1.92
CA ILE A 164 -6.24 2.41 -2.13
C ILE A 164 -5.89 3.20 -0.85
N THR A 165 -5.54 2.50 0.22
CA THR A 165 -5.29 3.05 1.56
C THR A 165 -3.89 2.65 2.03
N ILE A 166 -3.07 3.60 2.49
CA ILE A 166 -1.75 3.29 3.06
C ILE A 166 -1.93 2.53 4.37
N TYR A 167 -1.90 1.20 4.28
CA TYR A 167 -2.04 0.31 5.42
C TYR A 167 -1.44 -1.07 5.17
N GLN A 168 -1.31 -1.88 6.23
CA GLN A 168 -0.54 -3.12 6.21
C GLN A 168 -1.17 -4.29 5.44
N HIS A 169 -2.49 -4.30 5.23
CA HIS A 169 -3.20 -5.49 4.75
C HIS A 169 -2.75 -6.00 3.38
N SER A 170 -2.60 -5.11 2.39
CA SER A 170 -2.22 -5.51 1.03
C SER A 170 -0.80 -6.08 0.96
N ILE A 171 0.11 -5.48 1.74
CA ILE A 171 1.51 -5.92 1.85
C ILE A 171 1.59 -7.28 2.55
N THR A 172 0.92 -7.43 3.70
CA THR A 172 0.89 -8.70 4.43
C THR A 172 0.28 -9.82 3.58
N THR A 173 -0.79 -9.52 2.84
CA THR A 173 -1.42 -10.48 1.91
C THR A 173 -0.44 -10.92 0.83
N LEU A 174 0.28 -9.98 0.21
CA LEU A 174 1.30 -10.29 -0.79
C LEU A 174 2.37 -11.23 -0.23
N LEU A 175 2.92 -10.90 0.95
CA LEU A 175 3.98 -11.69 1.58
C LEU A 175 3.51 -13.09 1.95
N LEU A 176 2.27 -13.24 2.45
CA LEU A 176 1.68 -14.54 2.76
C LEU A 176 1.48 -15.39 1.50
N LEU A 177 0.89 -14.82 0.45
CA LEU A 177 0.67 -15.53 -0.81
C LEU A 177 1.99 -15.90 -1.50
N LEU A 178 2.96 -14.98 -1.51
CA LEU A 178 4.30 -15.26 -2.02
C LEU A 178 4.95 -16.41 -1.25
N THR A 179 4.94 -16.37 0.09
CA THR A 179 5.51 -17.42 0.94
C THR A 179 4.86 -18.77 0.64
N PHE A 180 3.52 -18.82 0.64
CA PHE A 180 2.77 -20.04 0.32
C PHE A 180 3.14 -20.58 -1.07
N TYR A 181 3.18 -19.70 -2.08
CA TYR A 181 3.52 -20.08 -3.44
C TYR A 181 4.95 -20.63 -3.55
N MET A 182 5.92 -19.96 -2.92
CA MET A 182 7.33 -20.37 -2.96
C MET A 182 7.55 -21.71 -2.27
N VAL A 183 6.96 -21.91 -1.08
CA VAL A 183 7.05 -23.18 -0.35
C VAL A 183 6.53 -24.33 -1.21
N TRP A 184 5.40 -24.15 -1.89
CA TRP A 184 4.84 -25.25 -2.68
C TRP A 184 5.53 -25.45 -4.03
N ARG A 185 6.07 -24.38 -4.62
CA ARG A 185 6.74 -24.44 -5.92
C ARG A 185 8.10 -25.12 -5.85
N TYR A 186 8.79 -24.97 -4.72
CA TYR A 186 10.18 -25.42 -4.49
C TYR A 186 10.33 -26.45 -3.36
N LYS A 187 9.23 -27.03 -2.88
CA LYS A 187 9.26 -28.28 -2.12
C LYS A 187 9.69 -29.44 -3.03
#